data_AF-A0A0Q8FIE5-F1
#
_entry.id   AF-A0A0Q8FIE5-F1
#
_cell.length_a   1.000
_cell.length_b   1.000
_cell.length_c   1.000
_cell.angle_alpha   90.00
_cell.angle_beta   90.00
_cell.angle_gamma   90.00
#
_symmetry.space_group_name_H-M   'P 1'
#
loop_
_entity.id
_entity.type
_entity.pdbx_description
1 polymer ?
#
loop_
_entity_poly.entity_id
_entity_poly.type
_entity_poly.pdbx_seq_one_letter_code
_entity_poly.pdbx_strand_id
1 'polypeptide(L)'
;MSMASPRPDLVYKYRAFSNLSLEMLVEDTLFFADPSTFNDPLDAKPRLEADLATPALEAVLETLMVKRVEAELSAAAKIIHYQGPKTINHISRRSQSAFANRLADIRYNATDRDNEMSDPLSYSLERHIETEVLRRYDKGIVSLAQRPDCPLMWSHYGDQHRGFCVGYAPGDIANLHKVKYGGSPILKASLVQAMLNGGDRAQTRVDAAVLLRKAKDWAYEREWRLIGQRGSHDSPFEMTEVVFGLRCPTAVQFTIVRALTGRSQDVAFFEILPRPGTFELIKSRLDVDDLCRSRPRRAADYDFDDVFDEVADEPPGPA
;
A
#
# COMPACT_ATOMS: atom_id res chain seq x y z
N MET A 1 14.68 6.03 26.48
CA MET A 1 13.28 5.69 26.17
C MET A 1 12.78 6.68 25.13
N SER A 2 12.60 6.24 23.88
CA SER A 2 11.96 7.07 22.85
C SER A 2 10.45 6.96 23.07
N MET A 3 9.79 8.06 23.44
CA MET A 3 8.32 8.09 23.47
C MET A 3 7.83 7.77 22.06
N ALA A 4 7.08 6.69 21.89
CA ALA A 4 6.38 6.41 20.65
C ALA A 4 5.52 7.63 20.31
N SER A 5 5.57 8.11 19.07
CA SER A 5 4.66 9.17 18.64
C SER A 5 3.22 8.73 18.94
N PRO A 6 2.35 9.62 19.47
CA PRO A 6 0.96 9.27 19.69
C PRO A 6 0.32 8.84 18.37
N ARG A 7 -0.50 7.78 18.44
CA ARG A 7 -1.28 7.30 17.30
C ARG A 7 -2.27 8.40 16.88
N PRO A 8 -2.47 8.65 15.59
CA PRO A 8 -3.43 9.64 15.14
C PRO A 8 -4.87 9.18 15.40
N ASP A 9 -5.77 10.13 15.66
CA ASP A 9 -7.20 9.87 15.81
C ASP A 9 -7.84 9.37 14.52
N LEU A 10 -7.30 9.79 13.37
CA LEU A 10 -7.74 9.38 12.04
C LEU A 10 -6.57 9.02 11.13
N VAL A 11 -6.80 8.02 10.29
CA VAL A 11 -5.91 7.62 9.19
C VAL A 11 -6.70 7.56 7.89
N TYR A 12 -6.04 7.91 6.78
CA TYR A 12 -6.72 8.21 5.52
C TYR A 12 -6.27 7.30 4.39
N LYS A 13 -7.22 6.79 3.61
CA LYS A 13 -6.94 6.05 2.37
C LYS A 13 -7.41 6.85 1.17
N TYR A 14 -6.46 7.35 0.38
CA TYR A 14 -6.72 8.03 -0.90
C TYR A 14 -7.03 7.03 -2.01
N ARG A 15 -8.05 7.32 -2.82
CA ARG A 15 -8.52 6.48 -3.91
C ARG A 15 -9.04 7.28 -5.10
N ALA A 16 -8.78 6.76 -6.30
CA ALA A 16 -9.56 7.07 -7.48
C ALA A 16 -10.95 6.41 -7.38
N PHE A 17 -11.97 7.01 -7.99
CA PHE A 17 -13.28 6.37 -8.10
C PHE A 17 -13.27 5.30 -9.20
N SER A 18 -13.71 4.09 -8.83
CA SER A 18 -13.76 2.90 -9.68
C SER A 18 -14.73 1.88 -9.07
N ASN A 19 -15.07 0.82 -9.82
CA ASN A 19 -15.88 -0.28 -9.28
C ASN A 19 -15.24 -0.89 -8.02
N LEU A 20 -13.91 -1.08 -8.03
CA LEU A 20 -13.17 -1.65 -6.89
C LEU A 20 -13.23 -0.76 -5.65
N SER A 21 -13.16 0.56 -5.82
CA SER A 21 -13.26 1.48 -4.68
C SER A 21 -14.68 1.59 -4.15
N LEU A 22 -15.70 1.41 -5.01
CA LEU A 22 -17.09 1.38 -4.60
C LEU A 22 -17.40 0.10 -3.82
N GLU A 23 -16.95 -1.05 -4.31
CA GLU A 23 -17.03 -2.33 -3.60
C GLU A 23 -16.36 -2.24 -2.22
N MET A 24 -15.14 -1.69 -2.14
CA MET A 24 -14.44 -1.44 -0.88
C MET A 24 -15.27 -0.63 0.12
N LEU A 25 -15.96 0.42 -0.34
CA LEU A 25 -16.79 1.28 0.50
C LEU A 25 -18.05 0.58 1.00
N VAL A 26 -18.71 -0.18 0.13
CA VAL A 26 -20.00 -0.83 0.41
C VAL A 26 -19.81 -2.09 1.25
N GLU A 27 -18.80 -2.89 0.92
CA GLU A 27 -18.45 -4.13 1.64
C GLU A 27 -17.60 -3.86 2.89
N ASP A 28 -17.16 -2.62 3.10
CA ASP A 28 -16.32 -2.20 4.22
C ASP A 28 -15.03 -3.03 4.35
N THR A 29 -14.31 -3.17 3.24
CA THR A 29 -13.10 -3.99 3.16
C THR A 29 -11.84 -3.16 2.92
N LEU A 30 -10.68 -3.74 3.20
CA LEU A 30 -9.38 -3.20 2.84
C LEU A 30 -8.56 -4.23 2.07
N PHE A 31 -7.89 -3.76 1.01
CA PHE A 31 -6.96 -4.58 0.23
C PHE A 31 -5.53 -4.47 0.77
N PHE A 32 -5.03 -5.58 1.29
CA PHE A 32 -3.66 -5.76 1.77
C PHE A 32 -2.75 -6.14 0.60
N ALA A 33 -2.05 -5.15 0.06
CA ALA A 33 -1.25 -5.29 -1.14
C ALA A 33 0.04 -6.08 -0.89
N ASP A 34 0.49 -6.83 -1.90
CA ASP A 34 1.81 -7.43 -1.93
C ASP A 34 2.87 -6.30 -1.98
N PRO A 35 3.81 -6.23 -1.01
CA PRO A 35 4.85 -5.21 -1.01
C PRO A 35 5.69 -5.16 -2.30
N SER A 36 5.82 -6.30 -3.00
CA SER A 36 6.54 -6.35 -4.28
C SER A 36 5.86 -5.60 -5.43
N THR A 37 4.57 -5.28 -5.30
CA THR A 37 3.76 -4.57 -6.31
C THR A 37 3.69 -3.06 -6.09
N PHE A 38 4.45 -2.53 -5.12
CA PHE A 38 4.47 -1.09 -4.86
C PHE A 38 5.00 -0.31 -6.07
N ASN A 39 4.40 0.86 -6.29
CA ASN A 39 4.70 1.74 -7.42
C ASN A 39 6.11 2.35 -7.34
N ASP A 40 6.60 2.62 -6.12
CA ASP A 40 7.98 3.03 -5.91
C ASP A 40 8.93 1.82 -5.98
N PRO A 41 9.88 1.77 -6.93
CA PRO A 41 10.82 0.67 -7.04
C PRO A 41 11.79 0.56 -5.86
N LEU A 42 11.86 1.55 -4.96
CA LEU A 42 12.71 1.57 -3.77
C LEU A 42 11.96 1.25 -2.48
N ASP A 43 10.62 1.22 -2.50
CA ASP A 43 9.80 0.92 -1.31
C ASP A 43 9.64 -0.59 -1.15
N ALA A 44 9.73 -1.05 0.10
CA ALA A 44 9.73 -2.46 0.48
C ALA A 44 10.70 -3.33 -0.34
N LYS A 45 11.89 -2.79 -0.66
CA LYS A 45 12.98 -3.51 -1.35
C LYS A 45 14.31 -3.23 -0.66
N PRO A 46 14.69 -4.02 0.37
CA PRO A 46 15.94 -3.80 1.08
C PRO A 46 17.12 -4.03 0.14
N ARG A 47 18.21 -3.32 0.41
CA ARG A 47 19.51 -3.62 -0.17
C ARG A 47 20.30 -4.48 0.79
N LEU A 48 21.02 -5.49 0.33
CA LEU A 48 21.91 -6.25 1.19
C LEU A 48 23.33 -5.67 1.13
N GLU A 49 24.04 -5.72 2.25
CA GLU A 49 25.49 -5.54 2.33
C GLU A 49 26.09 -6.89 2.76
N ALA A 50 26.94 -7.47 1.92
CA ALA A 50 27.71 -8.66 2.23
C ALA A 50 28.82 -8.36 3.25
N ASP A 51 28.44 -8.33 4.53
CA ASP A 51 29.38 -8.24 5.65
C ASP A 51 29.81 -9.63 6.17
N LEU A 52 29.60 -10.68 5.37
CA LEU A 52 29.94 -12.06 5.64
C LEU A 52 30.83 -12.61 4.52
N ALA A 53 31.69 -13.59 4.86
CA ALA A 53 32.43 -14.34 3.86
C ALA A 53 31.50 -15.15 2.94
N THR A 54 31.93 -15.40 1.70
CA THR A 54 31.15 -16.09 0.67
C THR A 54 30.50 -17.41 1.15
N PRO A 55 31.18 -18.32 1.88
CA PRO A 55 30.53 -19.54 2.36
C PRO A 55 29.36 -19.29 3.32
N ALA A 56 29.43 -18.22 4.13
CA ALA A 56 28.35 -17.85 5.03
C ALA A 56 27.18 -17.20 4.27
N LEU A 57 27.44 -16.44 3.20
CA LEU A 57 26.40 -15.93 2.30
C LEU A 57 25.67 -17.07 1.59
N GLU A 58 26.41 -18.07 1.09
CA GLU A 58 25.82 -19.28 0.49
C GLU A 58 24.90 -20.00 1.49
N ALA A 59 25.32 -20.16 2.75
CA ALA A 59 24.50 -20.79 3.79
C ALA A 59 23.24 -19.97 4.14
N VAL A 60 23.33 -18.63 4.14
CA VAL A 60 22.17 -17.75 4.31
C VAL A 60 21.18 -17.94 3.15
N LEU A 61 21.68 -17.93 1.91
CA LEU A 61 20.87 -18.14 0.72
C LEU A 61 20.22 -19.53 0.72
N GLU A 62 20.99 -20.58 1.07
CA GLU A 62 20.48 -21.94 1.22
C GLU A 62 19.29 -21.97 2.17
N THR A 63 19.47 -21.43 3.37
CA THR A 63 18.43 -21.45 4.40
C THR A 63 17.16 -20.74 3.94
N LEU A 64 17.29 -19.60 3.26
CA LEU A 64 16.14 -18.84 2.73
C LEU A 64 15.42 -19.63 1.61
N MET A 65 16.17 -20.09 0.62
CA MET A 65 15.62 -20.80 -0.54
C MET A 65 14.98 -22.13 -0.15
N VAL A 66 15.67 -22.92 0.67
CA VAL A 66 15.17 -24.23 1.14
C VAL A 66 13.87 -24.03 1.91
N LYS A 67 13.82 -23.11 2.89
CA LYS A 67 12.59 -22.83 3.65
C LYS A 67 11.42 -22.40 2.75
N ARG A 68 11.67 -21.53 1.76
CA ARG A 68 10.63 -21.10 0.81
C ARG A 68 10.10 -22.27 -0.01
N VAL A 69 11.00 -23.03 -0.65
CA VAL A 69 10.63 -24.15 -1.53
C VAL A 69 9.91 -25.25 -0.73
N GLU A 70 10.35 -25.52 0.50
CA GLU A 70 9.66 -26.46 1.39
C GLU A 70 8.25 -25.98 1.73
N ALA A 71 8.06 -24.69 2.03
CA ALA A 71 6.74 -24.13 2.32
C ALA A 71 5.80 -24.23 1.10
N GLU A 72 6.29 -23.87 -0.10
CA GLU A 72 5.53 -23.95 -1.36
C GLU A 72 5.13 -25.40 -1.68
N LEU A 73 6.07 -26.34 -1.65
CA LEU A 73 5.81 -27.75 -1.92
C LEU A 73 4.90 -28.37 -0.85
N SER A 74 5.05 -27.98 0.41
CA SER A 74 4.18 -28.43 1.50
C SER A 74 2.75 -27.93 1.33
N ALA A 75 2.57 -26.67 0.92
CA ALA A 75 1.25 -26.12 0.61
C ALA A 75 0.61 -26.86 -0.57
N ALA A 76 1.36 -27.11 -1.65
CA ALA A 76 0.89 -27.89 -2.79
C ALA A 76 0.52 -29.34 -2.41
N ALA A 77 1.36 -30.01 -1.61
CA ALA A 77 1.12 -31.37 -1.16
C ALA A 77 -0.16 -31.50 -0.32
N LYS A 78 -0.46 -30.49 0.52
CA LYS A 78 -1.70 -30.43 1.29
C LYS A 78 -2.94 -30.36 0.41
N ILE A 79 -2.89 -29.59 -0.69
CA ILE A 79 -4.01 -29.45 -1.65
C ILE A 79 -4.33 -30.79 -2.31
N ILE A 80 -3.31 -31.56 -2.69
CA ILE A 80 -3.50 -32.88 -3.33
C ILE A 80 -3.56 -34.04 -2.32
N HIS A 81 -3.74 -33.74 -1.02
CA HIS A 81 -3.80 -34.71 0.08
C HIS A 81 -2.63 -35.71 0.14
N TYR A 82 -1.45 -35.33 -0.36
CA TYR A 82 -0.26 -36.16 -0.34
C TYR A 82 0.50 -35.97 0.98
N GLN A 83 0.60 -37.02 1.81
CA GLN A 83 1.08 -36.93 3.19
C GLN A 83 2.08 -38.03 3.56
N GLY A 84 2.81 -37.83 4.66
CA GLY A 84 3.64 -38.85 5.31
C GLY A 84 5.16 -38.68 5.11
N PRO A 85 5.98 -39.55 5.74
CA PRO A 85 7.44 -39.40 5.79
C PRO A 85 8.11 -39.40 4.41
N LYS A 86 7.59 -40.18 3.46
CA LYS A 86 8.11 -40.20 2.08
C LYS A 86 7.92 -38.86 1.37
N THR A 87 6.78 -38.21 1.59
CA THR A 87 6.48 -36.88 1.05
C THR A 87 7.41 -35.84 1.64
N ILE A 88 7.58 -35.84 2.96
CA ILE A 88 8.50 -34.92 3.66
C ILE A 88 9.93 -35.08 3.14
N ASN A 89 10.42 -36.32 3.02
CA ASN A 89 11.75 -36.60 2.47
C ASN A 89 11.89 -36.17 1.01
N HIS A 90 10.83 -36.33 0.20
CA HIS A 90 10.84 -35.88 -1.20
C HIS A 90 10.89 -34.35 -1.28
N ILE A 91 10.10 -33.65 -0.47
CA ILE A 91 10.10 -32.18 -0.38
C ILE A 91 11.49 -31.67 0.02
N SER A 92 12.07 -32.23 1.09
CA SER A 92 13.41 -31.84 1.57
C SER A 92 14.51 -32.11 0.54
N ARG A 93 14.47 -33.26 -0.16
CA ARG A 93 15.42 -33.52 -1.24
C ARG A 93 15.27 -32.52 -2.38
N ARG A 94 14.03 -32.21 -2.77
CA ARG A 94 13.74 -31.32 -3.89
C ARG A 94 14.09 -29.87 -3.59
N SER A 95 13.88 -29.41 -2.35
CA SER A 95 14.31 -28.07 -1.90
C SER A 95 15.83 -27.93 -1.93
N GLN A 96 16.54 -28.94 -1.44
CA GLN A 96 18.00 -29.02 -1.49
C GLN A 96 18.55 -29.05 -2.93
N SER A 97 17.97 -29.87 -3.81
CA SER A 97 18.37 -29.90 -5.23
C SER A 97 18.08 -28.56 -5.94
N ALA A 98 16.97 -27.89 -5.63
CA ALA A 98 16.66 -26.58 -6.19
C ALA A 98 17.70 -25.53 -5.80
N PHE A 99 18.16 -25.53 -4.54
CA PHE A 99 19.26 -24.67 -4.10
C PHE A 99 20.58 -25.02 -4.81
N ALA A 100 20.97 -26.29 -4.84
CA ALA A 100 22.22 -26.72 -5.46
C ALA A 100 22.33 -26.31 -6.94
N ASN A 101 21.23 -26.50 -7.70
CA ASN A 101 21.16 -26.07 -9.09
C ASN A 101 21.30 -24.55 -9.21
N ARG A 102 20.58 -23.79 -8.36
CA ARG A 102 20.66 -22.33 -8.40
C ARG A 102 22.05 -21.81 -8.03
N LEU A 103 22.70 -22.41 -7.04
CA LEU A 103 24.05 -22.04 -6.63
C LEU A 103 25.07 -22.32 -7.74
N ALA A 104 24.93 -23.44 -8.45
CA ALA A 104 25.75 -23.75 -9.61
C ALA A 104 25.61 -22.68 -10.71
N ASP A 105 24.37 -22.26 -11.02
CA ASP A 105 24.11 -21.19 -11.99
C ASP A 105 24.74 -19.85 -11.55
N ILE A 106 24.59 -19.49 -10.27
CA ILE A 106 25.16 -18.26 -9.71
C ILE A 106 26.69 -18.28 -9.84
N ARG A 107 27.33 -19.38 -9.45
CA ARG A 107 28.79 -19.53 -9.54
C ARG A 107 29.26 -19.48 -10.99
N TYR A 108 28.55 -20.13 -11.91
CA TYR A 108 28.87 -20.09 -13.33
C TYR A 108 28.81 -18.65 -13.87
N ASN A 109 27.72 -17.93 -13.63
CA ASN A 109 27.56 -16.55 -14.09
C ASN A 109 28.55 -15.58 -13.44
N ALA A 110 29.00 -15.86 -12.22
CA ALA A 110 30.03 -15.07 -11.54
C ALA A 110 31.43 -15.25 -12.16
N THR A 111 31.66 -16.30 -12.96
CA THR A 111 32.93 -16.51 -13.68
C THR A 111 32.97 -15.85 -15.06
N ASP A 112 31.93 -15.11 -15.43
CA ASP A 112 31.88 -14.41 -16.71
C ASP A 112 33.06 -13.42 -16.83
N ARG A 113 33.78 -13.52 -17.93
CA ARG A 113 35.03 -12.78 -18.17
C ARG A 113 34.79 -11.30 -18.46
N ASP A 114 33.57 -10.96 -18.86
CA ASP A 114 33.17 -9.57 -19.11
C ASP A 114 32.74 -8.86 -17.81
N ASN A 115 32.86 -9.52 -16.65
CA ASN A 115 32.49 -8.94 -15.38
C ASN A 115 33.61 -8.06 -14.80
N GLU A 116 33.43 -6.75 -14.86
CA GLU A 116 34.37 -5.75 -14.33
C GLU A 116 34.31 -5.60 -12.79
N MET A 117 33.45 -6.36 -12.10
CA MET A 117 33.25 -6.26 -10.66
C MET A 117 34.37 -6.93 -9.87
N SER A 118 34.76 -6.33 -8.73
CA SER A 118 35.83 -6.87 -7.88
C SER A 118 35.49 -8.21 -7.20
N ASP A 119 34.21 -8.46 -6.89
CA ASP A 119 33.72 -9.74 -6.36
C ASP A 119 32.35 -10.10 -6.96
N PRO A 120 32.35 -10.69 -8.17
CA PRO A 120 31.13 -11.06 -8.88
C PRO A 120 30.22 -12.04 -8.13
N LEU A 121 30.83 -12.97 -7.37
CA LEU A 121 30.10 -14.02 -6.68
C LEU A 121 29.37 -13.46 -5.46
N SER A 122 30.06 -12.70 -4.60
CA SER A 122 29.41 -12.08 -3.44
C SER A 122 28.32 -11.11 -3.87
N TYR A 123 28.56 -10.30 -4.91
CA TYR A 123 27.53 -9.43 -5.48
C TYR A 123 26.29 -10.21 -5.95
N SER A 124 26.50 -11.31 -6.68
CA SER A 124 25.39 -12.15 -7.16
C SER A 124 24.62 -12.78 -5.99
N LEU A 125 25.32 -13.24 -4.96
CA LEU A 125 24.70 -13.77 -3.74
C LEU A 125 23.89 -12.70 -3.00
N GLU A 126 24.36 -11.46 -2.90
CA GLU A 126 23.61 -10.35 -2.30
C GLU A 126 22.25 -10.17 -2.99
N ARG A 127 22.24 -10.05 -4.32
CA ARG A 127 21.01 -9.87 -5.12
C ARG A 127 20.03 -11.01 -4.94
N HIS A 128 20.54 -12.23 -4.81
CA HIS A 128 19.73 -13.42 -4.56
C HIS A 128 19.15 -13.46 -3.14
N ILE A 129 19.95 -13.13 -2.13
CA ILE A 129 19.49 -13.05 -0.74
C ILE A 129 18.45 -11.94 -0.58
N GLU A 130 18.65 -10.75 -1.17
CA GLU A 130 17.64 -9.68 -1.17
C GLU A 130 16.28 -10.18 -1.68
N THR A 131 16.31 -10.89 -2.80
CA THR A 131 15.12 -11.43 -3.45
C THR A 131 14.41 -12.46 -2.55
N GLU A 132 15.17 -13.37 -1.94
CA GLU A 132 14.58 -14.40 -1.08
C GLU A 132 14.12 -13.84 0.28
N VAL A 133 14.79 -12.82 0.83
CA VAL A 133 14.31 -12.08 2.02
C VAL A 133 12.96 -11.43 1.74
N LEU A 134 12.77 -10.84 0.56
CA LEU A 134 11.48 -10.25 0.16
C LEU A 134 10.39 -11.30 -0.03
N ARG A 135 10.70 -12.39 -0.72
CA ARG A 135 9.75 -13.49 -0.97
C ARG A 135 9.26 -14.17 0.31
N ARG A 136 10.03 -14.09 1.40
CA ARG A 136 9.61 -14.59 2.72
C ARG A 136 8.38 -13.86 3.27
N TYR A 137 8.15 -12.60 2.89
CA TYR A 137 7.01 -11.85 3.40
C TYR A 137 5.74 -12.22 2.66
N ASP A 138 4.94 -13.10 3.26
CA ASP A 138 3.60 -13.48 2.82
C ASP A 138 2.50 -12.52 3.31
N LYS A 139 2.89 -11.49 4.07
CA LYS A 139 1.99 -10.43 4.56
C LYS A 139 1.71 -9.39 3.49
N GLY A 140 0.54 -8.76 3.60
CA GLY A 140 0.14 -7.62 2.79
C GLY A 140 0.10 -6.34 3.62
N ILE A 141 0.12 -5.20 2.93
CA ILE A 141 0.19 -3.88 3.53
C ILE A 141 -0.98 -3.01 3.05
N VAL A 142 -1.63 -2.34 3.99
CA VAL A 142 -2.49 -1.18 3.70
C VAL A 142 -1.75 0.10 4.10
N SER A 143 -1.35 0.87 3.10
CA SER A 143 -0.75 2.20 3.28
C SER A 143 -1.80 3.27 3.53
N LEU A 144 -1.72 3.96 4.67
CA LEU A 144 -2.65 4.99 5.11
C LEU A 144 -1.89 6.28 5.39
N ALA A 145 -2.43 7.42 4.98
CA ALA A 145 -1.86 8.72 5.28
C ALA A 145 -2.37 9.26 6.62
N GLN A 146 -1.58 10.07 7.31
CA GLN A 146 -2.04 10.71 8.55
C GLN A 146 -2.99 11.90 8.30
N ARG A 147 -3.02 12.48 7.10
CA ARG A 147 -3.77 13.71 6.82
C ARG A 147 -4.54 13.65 5.50
N PRO A 148 -5.71 14.33 5.42
CA PRO A 148 -6.48 14.45 4.19
C PRO A 148 -6.11 15.68 3.36
N ASP A 149 -5.31 16.62 3.88
CA ASP A 149 -5.10 17.96 3.33
C ASP A 149 -3.76 18.14 2.59
N CYS A 150 -3.09 17.05 2.22
CA CYS A 150 -1.79 17.12 1.53
C CYS A 150 -1.96 17.24 0.00
N PRO A 151 -1.52 18.34 -0.65
CA PRO A 151 -1.67 18.50 -2.10
C PRO A 151 -0.99 17.39 -2.91
N LEU A 152 0.19 16.95 -2.50
CA LEU A 152 0.93 15.88 -3.18
C LEU A 152 0.21 14.53 -3.08
N MET A 153 -0.42 14.23 -1.92
CA MET A 153 -1.22 13.00 -1.77
C MET A 153 -2.41 13.00 -2.72
N TRP A 154 -3.11 14.12 -2.86
CA TRP A 154 -4.21 14.25 -3.82
C TRP A 154 -3.75 14.13 -5.28
N SER A 155 -2.59 14.70 -5.61
CA SER A 155 -2.02 14.62 -6.96
C SER A 155 -1.65 13.18 -7.34
N HIS A 156 -1.02 12.42 -6.44
CA HIS A 156 -0.52 11.06 -6.72
C HIS A 156 -1.56 9.97 -6.51
N TYR A 157 -2.32 10.05 -5.40
CA TYR A 157 -3.18 8.94 -4.94
C TYR A 157 -4.67 9.31 -4.94
N GLY A 158 -5.00 10.60 -5.01
CA GLY A 158 -6.37 11.11 -5.11
C GLY A 158 -6.82 11.39 -6.55
N ASP A 159 -6.25 10.68 -7.53
CA ASP A 159 -6.58 10.79 -8.95
C ASP A 159 -6.51 12.23 -9.48
N GLN A 160 -5.38 12.91 -9.25
CA GLN A 160 -5.20 14.31 -9.63
C GLN A 160 -6.31 15.23 -9.09
N HIS A 161 -6.69 15.00 -7.82
CA HIS A 161 -7.77 15.67 -7.10
C HIS A 161 -9.20 15.33 -7.55
N ARG A 162 -9.40 14.35 -8.44
CA ARG A 162 -10.73 13.90 -8.89
C ARG A 162 -11.32 12.78 -8.03
N GLY A 163 -10.48 12.14 -7.23
CA GLY A 163 -10.87 11.05 -6.35
C GLY A 163 -11.42 11.52 -5.01
N PHE A 164 -11.31 10.63 -4.03
CA PHE A 164 -11.73 10.85 -2.65
C PHE A 164 -10.70 10.22 -1.70
N CYS A 165 -10.80 10.52 -0.41
CA CYS A 165 -10.11 9.76 0.62
C CYS A 165 -11.08 9.38 1.75
N VAL A 166 -10.88 8.18 2.30
CA VAL A 166 -11.68 7.65 3.41
C VAL A 166 -10.90 7.80 4.70
N GLY A 167 -11.48 8.45 5.69
CA GLY A 167 -10.97 8.59 7.04
C GLY A 167 -11.51 7.49 7.95
N TYR A 168 -10.59 6.86 8.68
CA TYR A 168 -10.85 5.75 9.56
C TYR A 168 -10.37 6.06 10.98
N ALA A 169 -11.16 5.69 11.98
CA ALA A 169 -10.72 5.69 13.38
C ALA A 169 -9.92 4.40 13.67
N PRO A 170 -8.61 4.49 13.97
CA PRO A 170 -7.77 3.31 14.07
C PRO A 170 -7.88 2.57 15.41
N GLY A 171 -8.42 3.21 16.45
CA GLY A 171 -8.48 2.64 17.81
C GLY A 171 -7.17 2.00 18.27
N ASP A 172 -7.27 0.88 18.99
CA ASP A 172 -6.15 0.14 19.59
C ASP A 172 -5.68 -1.06 18.75
N ILE A 173 -5.67 -0.94 17.42
CA ILE A 173 -5.20 -2.03 16.54
C ILE A 173 -3.69 -2.24 16.66
N ALA A 174 -3.24 -3.42 17.05
CA ALA A 174 -1.82 -3.68 17.31
C ALA A 174 -0.92 -3.58 16.06
N ASN A 175 -1.42 -4.02 14.89
CA ASN A 175 -0.62 -4.17 13.66
C ASN A 175 -0.57 -2.91 12.78
N LEU A 176 -0.87 -1.73 13.34
CA LEU A 176 -0.82 -0.45 12.64
C LEU A 176 0.43 0.32 13.08
N HIS A 177 1.37 0.49 12.14
CA HIS A 177 2.73 0.96 12.41
C HIS A 177 3.05 2.24 11.66
N LYS A 178 3.74 3.18 12.31
CA LYS A 178 4.23 4.40 11.67
C LYS A 178 5.48 4.11 10.82
N VAL A 179 5.48 4.59 9.58
CA VAL A 179 6.64 4.49 8.68
C VAL A 179 7.75 5.44 9.11
N LYS A 180 8.99 4.98 9.03
CA LYS A 180 10.19 5.76 9.28
C LYS A 180 10.81 6.19 7.95
N TYR A 181 11.09 7.48 7.84
CA TYR A 181 11.63 8.07 6.62
C TYR A 181 13.14 8.25 6.68
N GLY A 182 13.82 7.86 5.61
CA GLY A 182 15.27 7.99 5.44
C GLY A 182 16.09 6.90 6.13
N GLY A 183 17.37 7.22 6.38
CA GLY A 183 18.38 6.25 6.79
C GLY A 183 18.79 5.31 5.64
N SER A 184 19.76 4.43 5.91
CA SER A 184 20.25 3.49 4.91
C SER A 184 19.29 2.30 4.74
N PRO A 185 18.77 1.99 3.54
CA PRO A 185 17.94 0.80 3.28
C PRO A 185 18.76 -0.50 3.33
N ILE A 186 20.04 -0.41 3.67
CA ILE A 186 20.97 -1.53 3.74
C ILE A 186 20.63 -2.44 4.94
N LEU A 187 20.53 -3.73 4.64
CA LEU A 187 20.48 -4.86 5.54
C LEU A 187 21.80 -5.59 5.50
N LYS A 188 22.44 -5.74 6.65
CA LYS A 188 23.64 -6.56 6.77
C LYS A 188 23.29 -8.04 6.64
N ALA A 189 24.07 -8.80 5.87
CA ALA A 189 23.91 -10.24 5.75
C ALA A 189 24.01 -10.94 7.12
N SER A 190 24.87 -10.47 8.02
CA SER A 190 24.96 -10.95 9.41
C SER A 190 23.66 -10.77 10.20
N LEU A 191 22.89 -9.71 9.95
CA LEU A 191 21.59 -9.47 10.58
C LEU A 191 20.54 -10.46 10.05
N VAL A 192 20.56 -10.75 8.74
CA VAL A 192 19.70 -11.77 8.14
C VAL A 192 20.05 -13.15 8.69
N GLN A 193 21.33 -13.48 8.80
CA GLN A 193 21.79 -14.74 9.41
C GLN A 193 21.31 -14.87 10.86
N ALA A 194 21.47 -13.83 11.69
CA ALA A 194 20.99 -13.82 13.07
C ALA A 194 19.47 -14.01 13.18
N MET A 195 18.70 -13.42 12.25
CA MET A 195 17.25 -13.65 12.15
C MET A 195 16.95 -15.13 11.84
N LEU A 196 17.65 -15.72 10.87
CA LEU A 196 17.44 -17.11 10.48
C LEU A 196 17.77 -18.11 11.59
N ASN A 197 18.68 -17.73 12.49
CA ASN A 197 19.07 -18.47 13.69
C ASN A 197 18.11 -18.27 14.88
N GLY A 198 16.95 -17.62 14.68
CA GLY A 198 15.93 -17.44 15.73
C GLY A 198 16.11 -16.20 16.61
N GLY A 199 16.90 -15.21 16.18
CA GLY A 199 17.06 -13.97 16.93
C GLY A 199 15.87 -13.02 16.77
N ASP A 200 14.98 -12.93 17.77
CA ASP A 200 13.79 -12.05 17.75
C ASP A 200 14.12 -10.58 17.46
N ARG A 201 15.21 -10.07 18.05
CA ARG A 201 15.69 -8.70 17.79
C ARG A 201 16.14 -8.51 16.36
N ALA A 202 16.78 -9.53 15.77
CA ALA A 202 17.20 -9.48 14.38
C ALA A 202 15.99 -9.52 13.46
N GLN A 203 15.02 -10.39 13.73
CA GLN A 203 13.76 -10.44 12.99
C GLN A 203 13.03 -9.09 13.02
N THR A 204 12.84 -8.50 14.21
CA THR A 204 12.19 -7.19 14.36
C THR A 204 12.89 -6.11 13.53
N ARG A 205 14.23 -6.12 13.49
CA ARG A 205 15.01 -5.14 12.71
C ARG A 205 14.90 -5.37 11.20
N VAL A 206 14.90 -6.62 10.76
CA VAL A 206 14.71 -6.98 9.34
C VAL A 206 13.29 -6.59 8.91
N ASP A 207 12.27 -6.97 9.68
CA ASP A 207 10.87 -6.61 9.43
C ASP A 207 10.68 -5.09 9.35
N ALA A 208 11.25 -4.34 10.28
CA ALA A 208 11.16 -2.87 10.27
C ALA A 208 11.89 -2.24 9.08
N ALA A 209 13.02 -2.82 8.65
CA ALA A 209 13.76 -2.31 7.51
C ALA A 209 13.04 -2.58 6.17
N VAL A 210 12.37 -3.73 6.05
CA VAL A 210 11.63 -4.10 4.84
C VAL A 210 10.27 -3.42 4.79
N LEU A 211 9.50 -3.47 5.88
CA LEU A 211 8.08 -3.11 5.86
C LEU A 211 7.81 -1.67 6.30
N LEU A 212 8.70 -1.05 7.07
CA LEU A 212 8.41 0.21 7.78
C LEU A 212 9.41 1.34 7.47
N ARG A 213 10.17 1.21 6.37
CA ARG A 213 11.11 2.24 5.93
C ARG A 213 10.75 2.75 4.54
N LYS A 214 10.86 4.06 4.34
CA LYS A 214 10.65 4.69 3.04
C LYS A 214 11.67 5.81 2.81
N ALA A 215 11.94 6.14 1.54
CA ALA A 215 12.85 7.24 1.21
C ALA A 215 12.33 8.57 1.77
N LYS A 216 13.26 9.50 2.09
CA LYS A 216 12.93 10.76 2.77
C LYS A 216 12.02 11.65 1.92
N ASP A 217 12.11 11.57 0.60
CA ASP A 217 11.29 12.34 -0.33
C ASP A 217 9.79 12.08 -0.16
N TRP A 218 9.41 10.89 0.33
CA TRP A 218 8.03 10.51 0.62
C TRP A 218 7.55 10.90 2.03
N ALA A 219 8.35 11.64 2.82
CA ALA A 219 7.99 11.98 4.19
C ALA A 219 6.70 12.82 4.32
N TYR A 220 6.26 13.45 3.24
CA TYR A 220 5.00 14.20 3.20
C TYR A 220 3.76 13.30 3.36
N GLU A 221 3.85 12.00 3.02
CA GLU A 221 2.74 11.05 3.14
C GLU A 221 2.33 10.83 4.60
N ARG A 222 3.29 10.96 5.54
CA ARG A 222 3.11 10.66 6.97
C ARG A 222 2.40 9.31 7.16
N GLU A 223 2.97 8.30 6.51
CA GLU A 223 2.36 7.00 6.28
C GLU A 223 2.31 6.15 7.56
N TRP A 224 1.18 5.47 7.72
CA TRP A 224 0.96 4.36 8.64
C TRP A 224 0.62 3.12 7.83
N ARG A 225 1.21 1.99 8.19
CA ARG A 225 1.02 0.70 7.52
C ARG A 225 0.28 -0.25 8.46
N LEU A 226 -0.90 -0.68 8.03
CA LEU A 226 -1.56 -1.84 8.62
C LEU A 226 -1.00 -3.10 7.94
N ILE A 227 -0.49 -4.04 8.73
CA ILE A 227 0.13 -5.26 8.24
C ILE A 227 -0.78 -6.44 8.57
N GLY A 228 -1.13 -7.25 7.57
CA GLY A 228 -2.04 -8.39 7.70
C GLY A 228 -1.83 -9.44 6.64
N GLN A 229 -2.79 -10.35 6.49
CA GLN A 229 -2.77 -11.33 5.41
C GLN A 229 -3.03 -10.65 4.07
N ARG A 230 -2.36 -11.07 2.99
CA ARG A 230 -2.57 -10.50 1.65
C ARG A 230 -4.01 -10.71 1.17
N GLY A 231 -4.49 -9.80 0.32
CA GLY A 231 -5.83 -9.88 -0.29
C GLY A 231 -6.84 -8.90 0.32
N SER A 232 -8.11 -9.06 -0.05
CA SER A 232 -9.21 -8.28 0.52
C SER A 232 -9.69 -8.92 1.82
N HIS A 233 -9.85 -8.11 2.86
CA HIS A 233 -10.33 -8.52 4.18
C HIS A 233 -11.23 -7.42 4.75
N ASP A 234 -12.11 -7.78 5.68
CA ASP A 234 -12.94 -6.81 6.39
C ASP A 234 -12.07 -5.72 7.04
N SER A 235 -12.53 -4.47 6.97
CA SER A 235 -11.87 -3.34 7.61
C SER A 235 -11.88 -3.55 9.12
N PRO A 236 -10.72 -3.54 9.80
CA PRO A 236 -10.70 -3.55 11.26
C PRO A 236 -10.99 -2.15 11.83
N PHE A 237 -11.10 -1.13 10.98
CA PHE A 237 -11.33 0.24 11.39
C PHE A 237 -12.78 0.64 11.21
N GLU A 238 -13.23 1.58 12.05
CA GLU A 238 -14.49 2.27 11.82
C GLU A 238 -14.32 3.36 10.75
N MET A 239 -15.16 3.35 9.73
CA MET A 239 -15.20 4.38 8.70
C MET A 239 -15.95 5.61 9.23
N THR A 240 -15.24 6.71 9.46
CA THR A 240 -15.83 7.89 10.11
C THR A 240 -16.14 9.01 9.13
N GLU A 241 -15.34 9.14 8.06
CA GLU A 241 -15.53 10.23 7.10
C GLU A 241 -15.07 9.89 5.68
N VAL A 242 -15.68 10.57 4.71
CA VAL A 242 -15.22 10.63 3.32
C VAL A 242 -14.95 12.08 2.95
N VAL A 243 -13.77 12.32 2.38
CA VAL A 243 -13.36 13.64 1.90
C VAL A 243 -13.22 13.59 0.38
N PHE A 244 -13.85 14.50 -0.33
CA PHE A 244 -13.78 14.62 -1.78
C PHE A 244 -12.68 15.59 -2.22
N GLY A 245 -11.97 15.26 -3.29
CA GLY A 245 -10.94 16.13 -3.85
C GLY A 245 -11.51 17.37 -4.56
N LEU A 246 -10.68 18.41 -4.76
CA LEU A 246 -11.11 19.69 -5.35
C LEU A 246 -11.78 19.56 -6.72
N ARG A 247 -11.44 18.51 -7.47
CA ARG A 247 -11.92 18.26 -8.84
C ARG A 247 -12.84 17.04 -8.89
N CYS A 248 -13.31 16.57 -7.74
CA CYS A 248 -14.15 15.40 -7.64
C CYS A 248 -15.51 15.67 -8.29
N PRO A 249 -15.91 14.92 -9.33
CA PRO A 249 -17.19 15.15 -9.99
C PRO A 249 -18.36 15.02 -9.01
N THR A 250 -19.31 15.94 -9.06
CA THR A 250 -20.50 15.93 -8.17
C THR A 250 -21.30 14.64 -8.29
N ALA A 251 -21.33 13.98 -9.46
CA ALA A 251 -21.94 12.67 -9.63
C ALA A 251 -21.25 11.58 -8.78
N VAL A 252 -19.92 11.63 -8.65
CA VAL A 252 -19.15 10.72 -7.78
C VAL A 252 -19.44 11.01 -6.32
N GLN A 253 -19.41 12.30 -5.93
CA GLN A 253 -19.78 12.72 -4.58
C GLN A 253 -21.17 12.21 -4.20
N PHE A 254 -22.16 12.48 -5.05
CA PHE A 254 -23.54 12.04 -4.86
C PHE A 254 -23.63 10.51 -4.74
N THR A 255 -22.96 9.77 -5.62
CA THR A 255 -22.97 8.30 -5.59
C THR A 255 -22.44 7.76 -4.27
N ILE A 256 -21.30 8.25 -3.79
CA ILE A 256 -20.70 7.79 -2.54
C ILE A 256 -21.56 8.19 -1.33
N VAL A 257 -22.05 9.44 -1.30
CA VAL A 257 -22.96 9.92 -0.25
C VAL A 257 -24.19 9.00 -0.15
N ARG A 258 -24.85 8.71 -1.28
CA ARG A 258 -26.02 7.84 -1.32
C ARG A 258 -25.70 6.39 -0.93
N ALA A 259 -24.54 5.87 -1.31
CA ALA A 259 -24.13 4.50 -0.99
C ALA A 259 -23.85 4.31 0.50
N LEU A 260 -23.39 5.34 1.20
CA LEU A 260 -23.03 5.28 2.63
C LEU A 260 -24.09 5.85 3.57
N THR A 261 -25.11 6.53 3.04
CA THR A 261 -26.25 7.03 3.84
C THR A 261 -27.07 5.86 4.39
N GLY A 262 -27.40 5.89 5.68
CA GLY A 262 -28.22 4.87 6.34
C GLY A 262 -27.42 3.67 6.87
N ARG A 263 -26.08 3.76 6.90
CA ARG A 263 -25.24 2.84 7.68
C ARG A 263 -25.60 2.93 9.17
N SER A 264 -25.29 1.87 9.92
CA SER A 264 -25.50 1.83 11.38
C SER A 264 -24.65 2.85 12.14
N GLN A 265 -23.51 3.22 11.58
CA GLN A 265 -22.65 4.32 12.03
C GLN A 265 -22.61 5.40 10.94
N ASP A 266 -22.84 6.63 11.36
CA ASP A 266 -22.90 7.77 10.44
C ASP A 266 -21.51 8.12 9.90
N VAL A 267 -21.43 8.31 8.58
CA VAL A 267 -20.24 8.79 7.89
C VAL A 267 -20.36 10.28 7.63
N ALA A 268 -19.35 11.03 8.05
CA ALA A 268 -19.25 12.46 7.79
C ALA A 268 -18.70 12.74 6.38
N PHE A 269 -19.33 13.65 5.63
CA PHE A 269 -18.87 14.02 4.29
C PHE A 269 -18.23 15.40 4.27
N PHE A 270 -17.06 15.47 3.63
CA PHE A 270 -16.26 16.68 3.50
C PHE A 270 -15.77 16.84 2.06
N GLU A 271 -15.32 18.03 1.74
CA GLU A 271 -14.59 18.34 0.52
C GLU A 271 -13.31 19.12 0.85
N ILE A 272 -12.34 19.04 -0.05
CA ILE A 272 -11.17 19.88 0.02
C ILE A 272 -11.41 21.15 -0.79
N LEU A 273 -11.07 22.29 -0.19
CA LEU A 273 -11.05 23.60 -0.83
C LEU A 273 -9.64 24.20 -0.78
N PRO A 274 -9.27 25.06 -1.73
CA PRO A 274 -8.02 25.82 -1.63
C PRO A 274 -8.16 26.89 -0.54
N ARG A 275 -7.13 27.05 0.30
CA ARG A 275 -7.07 28.20 1.21
C ARG A 275 -6.75 29.46 0.41
N PRO A 276 -7.57 30.53 0.47
CA PRO A 276 -7.28 31.76 -0.25
C PRO A 276 -5.91 32.34 0.08
N GLY A 277 -5.15 32.72 -0.95
CA GLY A 277 -3.83 33.35 -0.80
C GLY A 277 -2.69 32.40 -0.41
N THR A 278 -2.91 31.08 -0.34
CA THR A 278 -1.85 30.11 -0.06
C THR A 278 -1.90 28.91 -1.02
N PHE A 279 -0.91 28.02 -0.94
CA PHE A 279 -0.90 26.72 -1.62
C PHE A 279 -1.44 25.59 -0.75
N GLU A 280 -2.13 25.93 0.34
CA GLU A 280 -2.67 24.96 1.29
C GLU A 280 -4.09 24.56 0.92
N LEU A 281 -4.46 23.38 1.41
CA LEU A 281 -5.79 22.81 1.26
C LEU A 281 -6.47 22.81 2.62
N ILE A 282 -7.78 23.04 2.63
CA ILE A 282 -8.62 22.97 3.83
C ILE A 282 -9.74 21.97 3.64
N LYS A 283 -10.03 21.20 4.68
CA LYS A 283 -11.18 20.30 4.73
C LYS A 283 -12.41 21.08 5.19
N SER A 284 -13.46 21.13 4.38
CA SER A 284 -14.74 21.77 4.67
C SER A 284 -15.87 20.75 4.67
N ARG A 285 -16.92 20.98 5.47
CA ARG A 285 -18.11 20.12 5.46
C ARG A 285 -18.79 20.23 4.10
N LEU A 286 -19.17 19.10 3.52
CA LEU A 286 -19.96 19.07 2.29
C LEU A 286 -21.42 19.39 2.59
N ASP A 287 -22.04 20.25 1.78
CA ASP A 287 -23.50 20.47 1.82
C ASP A 287 -24.22 19.29 1.15
N VAL A 288 -24.49 18.25 1.95
CA VAL A 288 -25.15 17.02 1.50
C VAL A 288 -26.58 17.30 1.05
N ASP A 289 -27.26 18.27 1.67
CA ASP A 289 -28.65 18.60 1.34
C ASP A 289 -28.73 19.26 -0.03
N ASP A 290 -27.87 20.24 -0.33
CA ASP A 290 -27.79 20.86 -1.66
C ASP A 290 -27.39 19.84 -2.74
N LEU A 291 -26.41 18.99 -2.44
CA LEU A 291 -26.01 17.92 -3.36
C LEU A 291 -27.17 16.96 -3.68
N CYS A 292 -27.95 16.58 -2.67
CA CYS A 292 -29.09 15.67 -2.85
C CYS A 292 -30.35 16.36 -3.42
N ARG A 293 -30.51 17.68 -3.27
CA ARG A 293 -31.56 18.44 -3.96
C ARG A 293 -31.26 18.58 -5.44
N SER A 294 -29.99 18.80 -5.78
CA SER A 294 -29.58 19.02 -7.15
C SER A 294 -29.46 17.71 -7.94
N ARG A 295 -29.26 16.55 -7.29
CA ARG A 295 -29.00 15.26 -7.95
C ARG A 295 -29.84 14.09 -7.37
N PRO A 296 -30.19 13.07 -8.19
CA PRO A 296 -29.90 12.97 -9.62
C PRO A 296 -30.82 13.91 -10.40
N ARG A 297 -30.28 14.54 -11.43
CA ARG A 297 -31.07 15.44 -12.26
C ARG A 297 -31.93 14.62 -13.22
N ARG A 298 -33.23 14.91 -13.29
CA ARG A 298 -34.10 14.46 -14.37
C ARG A 298 -34.13 15.54 -15.46
N ALA A 299 -33.83 15.17 -16.69
CA ALA A 299 -33.75 16.13 -17.80
C ALA A 299 -35.10 16.81 -18.09
N ALA A 300 -36.21 16.10 -17.88
CA ALA A 300 -37.58 16.59 -18.08
C ALA A 300 -38.06 17.61 -17.04
N ASP A 301 -37.30 17.82 -15.95
CA ASP A 301 -37.66 18.80 -14.91
C ASP A 301 -37.05 20.19 -15.20
N TYR A 302 -36.30 20.34 -16.31
CA TYR A 302 -35.83 21.62 -16.83
C TYR A 302 -36.67 21.97 -18.05
N ASP A 303 -37.68 22.83 -17.87
CA ASP A 303 -38.32 23.50 -19.01
C ASP A 303 -37.32 24.53 -19.58
N PHE A 304 -36.99 24.35 -20.86
CA PHE A 304 -36.14 25.29 -21.59
C PHE A 304 -36.88 26.60 -21.93
N ASP A 305 -38.20 26.63 -21.73
CA ASP A 305 -39.07 27.71 -22.18
C ASP A 305 -39.03 28.96 -21.27
N ASP A 306 -38.59 28.85 -20.01
CA ASP A 306 -38.50 29.99 -19.09
C ASP A 306 -37.27 30.90 -19.29
N VAL A 307 -36.33 30.56 -20.18
CA VAL A 307 -35.06 31.32 -20.36
C VAL A 307 -35.11 32.30 -21.55
N PHE A 308 -36.08 32.17 -22.45
CA PHE A 308 -36.17 33.01 -23.65
C PHE A 308 -37.28 34.08 -23.62
N ASP A 309 -38.17 34.05 -22.62
CA ASP A 309 -39.26 35.04 -22.52
C ASP A 309 -38.83 36.40 -21.93
N GLU A 310 -37.60 36.56 -21.42
CA GLU A 310 -37.12 37.85 -20.89
C GLU A 310 -36.40 38.77 -21.92
N VAL A 311 -36.33 38.41 -23.21
CA VAL A 311 -35.61 39.22 -24.23
C VAL A 311 -36.53 39.82 -25.31
N ALA A 312 -37.85 39.70 -25.19
CA ALA A 312 -38.79 40.18 -26.21
C ALA A 312 -39.75 41.26 -25.70
N ASP A 313 -39.25 42.31 -25.03
CA ASP A 313 -40.05 43.53 -24.79
C ASP A 313 -39.14 44.77 -24.55
N GLU A 314 -38.36 45.16 -25.56
CA GLU A 314 -37.90 46.55 -25.69
C GLU A 314 -38.72 47.24 -26.80
N PRO A 315 -39.51 48.28 -26.49
CA PRO A 315 -40.25 49.02 -27.52
C PRO A 315 -39.28 49.84 -28.39
N PRO A 316 -39.55 50.01 -29.70
CA PRO A 316 -38.70 50.82 -30.57
C PRO A 316 -38.74 52.28 -30.11
N GLY A 317 -37.55 52.85 -29.88
CA GLY A 317 -37.38 54.24 -29.46
C GLY A 317 -37.93 55.25 -30.48
N PRO A 318 -38.34 56.46 -30.05
CA PRO A 318 -39.03 57.42 -30.89
C PRO A 318 -38.11 58.01 -31.98
N ALA A 319 -38.71 58.22 -33.15
CA ALA A 319 -38.09 58.80 -34.35
C ALA A 319 -37.83 60.31 -34.26
#